data_AF-A0A7V5IDQ4-F1
#
_entry.id   AF-A0A7V5IDQ4-F1
#
_cell.length_a   1.000
_cell.length_b   1.000
_cell.length_c   1.000
_cell.angle_alpha   90.00
_cell.angle_beta   90.00
_cell.angle_gamma   90.00
#
_symmetry.space_group_name_H-M   'P 1'
#
loop_
_entity.id
_entity.type
_entity.pdbx_description
1 polymer ?
#
loop_
_entity_poly.entity_id
_entity_poly.type
_entity_poly.pdbx_seq_one_letter_code
_entity_poly.pdbx_strand_id
1 'polypeptide(L)'
;MKETLRAVNNKKFQKILDQKKERMKFLLSFCAHCGLCAESCPLYRNYRKPEYIPAYKAINSLGKIYKKKNNIDLKLLEEIKELIWKNCVLCGRCYCPLGIDIPGMIALARSICRSYGIYGVYPHSLGEPL
;
A
#
# COMPACT_ATOMS: atom_id res chain seq x y z
N MET A 1 1.03 19.71 21.57
CA MET A 1 2.06 18.68 21.29
C MET A 1 1.67 17.70 20.17
N LYS A 2 0.43 17.17 20.11
CA LYS A 2 -0.03 16.30 19.00
C LYS A 2 -0.08 16.99 17.62
N GLU A 3 -0.42 18.27 17.55
CA GLU A 3 -0.50 19.04 16.29
C GLU A 3 0.87 19.37 15.71
N THR A 4 1.86 19.64 16.56
CA THR A 4 3.24 19.93 16.16
C THR A 4 3.92 18.67 15.59
N LEU A 5 3.67 17.49 16.17
CA LEU A 5 4.10 16.18 15.63
C LEU A 5 3.45 15.88 14.27
N ARG A 6 2.15 16.17 14.08
CA ARG A 6 1.47 16.06 12.79
C ARG A 6 2.07 16.98 11.73
N ALA A 7 2.41 18.21 12.09
CA ALA A 7 2.98 19.20 11.17
C ALA A 7 4.43 18.87 10.74
N VAL A 8 5.27 18.39 11.67
CA VAL A 8 6.66 17.97 11.37
C VAL A 8 6.69 16.71 10.50
N ASN A 9 5.79 15.76 10.73
CA ASN A 9 5.67 14.56 9.88
C ASN A 9 5.27 14.92 8.45
N ASN A 10 4.40 15.93 8.24
CA ASN A 10 3.90 16.29 6.92
C ASN A 10 4.98 16.80 5.94
N LYS A 11 5.95 17.61 6.38
CA LYS A 11 7.03 18.10 5.49
C LYS A 11 8.01 17.01 5.07
N LYS A 12 8.45 16.17 6.01
CA LYS A 12 9.34 15.03 5.71
C LYS A 12 8.63 14.02 4.81
N PHE A 13 7.34 13.82 5.02
CA PHE A 13 6.48 12.95 4.25
C PHE A 13 6.29 13.44 2.80
N GLN A 14 6.01 14.72 2.59
CA GLN A 14 5.92 15.28 1.24
C GLN A 14 7.19 15.03 0.44
N LYS A 15 8.37 15.19 1.07
CA LYS A 15 9.65 14.89 0.42
C LYS A 15 9.75 13.43 -0.04
N ILE A 16 9.26 12.47 0.77
CA ILE A 16 9.25 11.04 0.41
C ILE A 16 8.27 10.76 -0.73
N LEU A 17 7.06 11.34 -0.68
CA LEU A 17 6.10 11.20 -1.79
C LEU A 17 6.62 11.83 -3.08
N ASP A 18 7.24 13.00 -2.99
CA ASP A 18 7.80 13.72 -4.15
C ASP A 18 8.96 12.95 -4.78
N GLN A 19 9.84 12.36 -3.97
CA GLN A 19 10.91 11.48 -4.46
C GLN A 19 10.39 10.24 -5.21
N LYS A 20 9.16 9.80 -4.91
CA LYS A 20 8.54 8.61 -5.50
C LYS A 20 7.40 8.95 -6.45
N LYS A 21 7.21 10.23 -6.77
CA LYS A 21 6.11 10.78 -7.57
C LYS A 21 6.00 10.14 -8.94
N GLU A 22 7.12 9.92 -9.62
CA GLU A 22 7.13 9.34 -10.97
C GLU A 22 6.68 7.88 -10.97
N ARG A 23 7.08 7.09 -9.96
CA ARG A 23 6.56 5.72 -9.79
C ARG A 23 5.06 5.72 -9.51
N MET A 24 4.57 6.71 -8.76
CA MET A 24 3.14 6.86 -8.47
C MET A 24 2.31 7.25 -9.69
N LYS A 25 2.77 8.24 -10.45
CA LYS A 25 2.15 8.58 -11.73
C LYS A 25 2.14 7.37 -12.65
N PHE A 26 3.25 6.64 -12.71
CA PHE A 26 3.35 5.45 -13.54
C PHE A 26 2.28 4.41 -13.16
N LEU A 27 2.16 4.06 -11.88
CA LEU A 27 1.10 3.16 -11.39
C LEU A 27 -0.30 3.66 -11.77
N LEU A 28 -0.61 4.93 -11.48
CA LEU A 28 -1.96 5.47 -11.60
C LEU A 28 -2.38 5.75 -13.06
N SER A 29 -1.41 5.98 -13.96
CA SER A 29 -1.66 6.28 -15.37
C SER A 29 -1.56 5.05 -16.27
N PHE A 30 -0.66 4.11 -15.99
CA PHE A 30 -0.41 2.97 -16.88
C PHE A 30 -1.12 1.68 -16.46
N CYS A 31 -1.70 1.59 -15.26
CA CYS A 31 -2.46 0.41 -14.89
C CYS A 31 -3.74 0.29 -15.74
N ALA A 32 -3.73 -0.61 -16.74
CA ALA A 32 -4.87 -0.86 -17.62
C ALA A 32 -5.99 -1.72 -17.00
N HIS A 33 -5.93 -2.00 -15.69
CA HIS A 33 -6.88 -2.87 -14.97
C HIS A 33 -7.06 -4.27 -15.61
N CYS A 34 -6.06 -4.77 -16.34
CA CYS A 34 -6.13 -6.03 -17.09
C CYS A 34 -6.16 -7.31 -16.23
N GLY A 35 -5.96 -7.20 -14.91
CA GLY A 35 -6.02 -8.36 -14.01
C GLY A 35 -4.82 -9.33 -14.05
N LEU A 36 -3.88 -9.19 -14.99
CA LEU A 36 -2.76 -10.14 -15.15
C LEU A 36 -1.89 -10.29 -13.90
N CYS A 37 -1.76 -9.25 -13.08
CA CYS A 37 -1.05 -9.34 -11.81
C CYS A 37 -1.75 -10.26 -10.79
N ALA A 38 -3.06 -10.50 -10.92
CA ALA A 38 -3.83 -11.31 -9.99
C ALA A 38 -3.37 -12.77 -10.01
N GLU A 39 -3.15 -13.34 -11.19
CA GLU A 39 -2.69 -14.73 -11.36
C GLU A 39 -1.29 -14.97 -10.77
N SER A 40 -0.46 -13.93 -10.67
CA SER A 40 0.85 -14.03 -10.01
C SER A 40 0.77 -14.03 -8.47
N CYS A 41 -0.37 -13.67 -7.87
CA CYS A 41 -0.51 -13.53 -6.43
C CYS A 41 -1.05 -14.83 -5.77
N PRO A 42 -0.31 -15.48 -4.87
CA PRO A 42 -0.77 -16.70 -4.20
C PRO A 42 -2.07 -16.49 -3.41
N LEU A 43 -2.18 -15.35 -2.71
CA LEU A 43 -3.37 -15.04 -1.92
C LEU A 43 -4.61 -14.85 -2.82
N TYR A 44 -4.45 -14.22 -3.99
CA TYR A 44 -5.56 -14.12 -4.94
C TYR A 44 -5.93 -15.49 -5.51
N ARG A 45 -4.95 -16.33 -5.87
CA ARG A 45 -5.23 -17.68 -6.38
C ARG A 45 -6.00 -18.55 -5.38
N ASN A 46 -5.71 -18.39 -4.08
CA ASN A 46 -6.36 -19.15 -3.02
C ASN A 46 -7.77 -18.64 -2.69
N TYR A 47 -7.92 -17.32 -2.48
CA TYR A 47 -9.18 -16.75 -1.99
C TYR A 47 -10.09 -16.22 -3.10
N ARG A 48 -9.54 -15.90 -4.28
CA ARG A 48 -10.24 -15.37 -5.47
C ARG A 48 -11.06 -14.09 -5.22
N LYS A 49 -10.77 -13.33 -4.17
CA LYS A 49 -11.44 -12.05 -3.87
C LYS A 49 -10.70 -10.83 -4.43
N PRO A 50 -11.40 -9.77 -4.87
CA PRO A 50 -10.79 -8.56 -5.42
C PRO A 50 -9.77 -7.88 -4.48
N GLU A 51 -9.99 -7.92 -3.16
CA GLU A 51 -9.05 -7.33 -2.20
C GLU A 51 -7.66 -7.98 -2.21
N TYR A 52 -7.51 -9.18 -2.78
CA TYR A 52 -6.23 -9.87 -2.94
C TYR A 52 -5.50 -9.53 -4.24
N ILE A 53 -6.12 -8.83 -5.19
CA ILE A 53 -5.49 -8.46 -6.46
C ILE A 53 -4.34 -7.46 -6.19
N PRO A 54 -3.11 -7.69 -6.69
CA PRO A 54 -1.97 -6.81 -6.41
C PRO A 54 -2.17 -5.36 -6.86
N ALA A 55 -2.68 -5.13 -8.08
CA ALA A 55 -2.99 -3.79 -8.57
C ALA A 55 -4.04 -3.10 -7.69
N TYR A 56 -5.09 -3.83 -7.28
CA TYR A 56 -6.11 -3.32 -6.37
C TYR A 56 -5.50 -2.84 -5.06
N LYS A 57 -4.61 -3.63 -4.45
CA LYS A 57 -3.89 -3.24 -3.22
C LYS A 57 -3.06 -1.99 -3.44
N ALA A 58 -2.24 -1.91 -4.48
CA ALA A 58 -1.38 -0.76 -4.73
C ALA A 58 -2.18 0.54 -4.95
N ILE A 59 -3.25 0.47 -5.75
CA ILE A 59 -4.12 1.63 -6.04
C ILE A 59 -4.91 2.04 -4.79
N ASN A 60 -5.47 1.08 -4.04
CA ASN A 60 -6.29 1.36 -2.86
C ASN A 60 -5.50 1.62 -1.57
N SER A 61 -4.17 1.42 -1.58
CA SER A 61 -3.28 1.82 -0.51
C SER A 61 -2.53 3.10 -0.87
N LEU A 62 -1.36 2.95 -1.48
CA LEU A 62 -0.49 4.05 -1.84
C LEU A 62 -1.16 5.06 -2.79
N GLY A 63 -2.00 4.59 -3.72
CA GLY A 63 -2.77 5.47 -4.59
C GLY A 63 -3.73 6.39 -3.83
N LYS A 64 -4.43 5.89 -2.80
CA LYS A 64 -5.28 6.72 -1.93
C LYS A 64 -4.46 7.72 -1.10
N ILE A 65 -3.34 7.28 -0.54
CA ILE A 65 -2.40 8.15 0.19
C ILE A 65 -1.92 9.29 -0.71
N TYR A 66 -1.50 8.96 -1.94
CA TYR A 66 -0.99 9.93 -2.90
C TYR A 66 -2.06 10.93 -3.35
N LYS A 67 -3.32 10.50 -3.56
CA LYS A 67 -4.44 11.40 -3.88
C LYS A 67 -4.73 12.40 -2.77
N LYS A 68 -4.56 12.01 -1.50
CA LYS A 68 -4.81 12.87 -0.33
C LYS A 68 -3.69 13.87 -0.06
N LYS A 69 -2.48 13.66 -0.60
CA LYS A 69 -1.29 14.51 -0.46
C LYS A 69 -1.02 14.92 0.99
N ASN A 70 -1.59 16.05 1.43
CA ASN A 70 -1.32 16.71 2.71
C ASN A 70 -2.36 16.37 3.79
N ASN A 71 -3.49 15.79 3.39
CA ASN A 71 -4.63 15.51 4.26
C ASN A 71 -4.77 14.01 4.52
N ILE A 72 -3.72 13.41 5.07
CA ILE A 72 -3.71 12.00 5.46
C ILE A 72 -4.32 11.88 6.85
N ASP A 73 -5.47 11.22 6.90
CA ASP A 73 -6.15 10.89 8.13
C ASP A 73 -5.68 9.53 8.66
N LEU A 74 -5.61 9.39 9.99
CA LEU A 74 -5.32 8.13 10.66
C LEU A 74 -6.35 7.07 10.31
N LYS A 75 -7.62 7.46 10.15
CA LYS A 75 -8.69 6.54 9.74
C LYS A 75 -8.40 5.90 8.38
N LEU A 76 -7.93 6.68 7.41
CA LEU A 76 -7.53 6.17 6.11
C LEU A 76 -6.37 5.17 6.23
N LEU A 77 -5.37 5.47 7.06
CA LEU A 77 -4.23 4.58 7.21
C LEU A 77 -4.62 3.26 7.90
N GLU A 78 -5.59 3.28 8.82
CA GLU A 78 -6.13 2.07 9.44
C GLU A 78 -6.94 1.24 8.43
N GLU A 79 -7.72 1.86 7.54
CA GLU A 79 -8.40 1.15 6.43
C GLU A 79 -7.38 0.47 5.48
N ILE A 80 -6.27 1.15 5.21
CA ILE A 80 -5.21 0.64 4.34
C ILE A 80 -4.45 -0.53 4.98
N LYS A 81 -4.37 -0.57 6.30
CA LYS A 81 -3.62 -1.58 7.06
C LYS A 81 -4.01 -3.01 6.69
N GLU A 82 -5.30 -3.30 6.64
CA GLU A 82 -5.84 -4.61 6.24
C GLU A 82 -5.36 -5.01 4.84
N LEU A 83 -5.38 -4.08 3.87
CA LEU A 83 -4.97 -4.34 2.49
C LEU A 83 -3.48 -4.66 2.35
N ILE A 84 -2.62 -3.95 3.09
CA ILE A 84 -1.16 -4.04 2.92
C ILE A 84 -0.50 -5.04 3.86
N TRP A 85 -1.15 -5.50 4.93
CA TRP A 85 -0.59 -6.51 5.85
C TRP A 85 -1.38 -7.81 5.90
N LYS A 86 -2.71 -7.76 6.12
CA LYS A 86 -3.53 -8.99 6.16
C LYS A 86 -3.67 -9.59 4.77
N ASN A 87 -3.97 -8.76 3.78
CA ASN A 87 -4.20 -9.25 2.41
C ASN A 87 -2.92 -9.38 1.60
N CYS A 88 -1.76 -8.99 2.13
CA CYS A 88 -0.49 -9.04 1.42
C CYS A 88 0.63 -9.45 2.36
N VAL A 89 1.36 -10.53 2.05
CA VAL A 89 2.57 -10.92 2.78
C VAL A 89 3.84 -10.25 2.24
N LEU A 90 3.74 -9.49 1.15
CA LEU A 90 4.88 -8.86 0.45
C LEU A 90 5.96 -9.86 0.03
N CYS A 91 5.54 -10.95 -0.61
CA CYS A 91 6.43 -12.00 -1.12
C CYS A 91 7.23 -11.61 -2.38
N GLY A 92 6.95 -10.45 -2.98
CA GLY A 92 7.65 -9.96 -4.18
C GLY A 92 7.27 -10.67 -5.50
N ARG A 93 6.47 -11.73 -5.47
CA ARG A 93 6.15 -12.53 -6.67
C ARG A 93 5.23 -11.85 -7.69
N CYS A 94 4.48 -10.83 -7.28
CA CYS A 94 3.51 -10.21 -8.18
C CYS A 94 4.21 -9.45 -9.31
N TYR A 95 3.78 -9.72 -10.53
CA TYR A 95 4.37 -9.18 -11.76
C TYR A 95 3.33 -8.40 -12.57
N CYS A 96 3.76 -7.31 -13.20
CA CYS A 96 2.95 -6.55 -14.14
C CYS A 96 3.68 -6.47 -15.49
N PRO A 97 3.06 -6.91 -16.60
CA PRO A 97 3.70 -6.85 -17.91
C PRO A 97 3.94 -5.41 -18.40
N LEU A 98 3.23 -4.43 -17.83
CA LEU A 98 3.42 -3.01 -18.11
C LEU A 98 4.57 -2.39 -17.29
N GLY A 99 5.34 -3.19 -16.56
CA GLY A 99 6.51 -2.72 -15.80
C GLY A 99 6.19 -2.03 -14.47
N ILE A 100 4.95 -2.15 -13.97
CA ILE A 100 4.57 -1.56 -12.69
C ILE A 100 5.19 -2.36 -11.53
N ASP A 101 6.03 -1.69 -10.72
CA ASP A 101 6.64 -2.23 -9.50
C ASP A 101 5.62 -2.31 -8.34
N ILE A 102 4.65 -3.24 -8.45
CA ILE A 102 3.61 -3.43 -7.43
C ILE A 102 4.19 -3.76 -6.04
N PRO A 103 5.18 -4.67 -5.90
CA PRO A 103 5.80 -4.93 -4.59
C PRO A 103 6.39 -3.67 -3.96
N GLY A 104 7.14 -2.87 -4.74
CA GLY A 104 7.73 -1.63 -4.26
C GLY A 104 6.68 -0.60 -3.86
N MET A 105 5.54 -0.54 -4.57
CA MET A 105 4.43 0.34 -4.20
C MET A 105 3.80 -0.06 -2.85
N ILE A 106 3.54 -1.35 -2.64
CA ILE A 106 3.01 -1.84 -1.36
C ILE A 106 4.02 -1.65 -0.23
N ALA A 107 5.30 -1.88 -0.49
CA ALA A 107 6.37 -1.65 0.48
C ALA A 107 6.44 -0.18 0.91
N LEU A 108 6.31 0.75 -0.04
CA LEU A 108 6.26 2.18 0.26
C LEU A 108 5.03 2.56 1.08
N ALA A 109 3.85 2.00 0.78
CA ALA A 109 2.66 2.20 1.61
C ALA A 109 2.90 1.77 3.08
N ARG A 110 3.52 0.61 3.29
CA ARG A 110 3.88 0.14 4.64
C ARG A 110 4.86 1.08 5.34
N SER A 111 5.88 1.56 4.63
CA SER A 111 6.85 2.53 5.18
C SER A 111 6.17 3.83 5.61
N ILE A 112 5.18 4.28 4.83
CA ILE A 112 4.36 5.45 5.20
C ILE A 112 3.57 5.16 6.46
N CYS A 113 2.78 4.08 6.51
CA CYS A 113 2.01 3.74 7.71
C CYS A 113 2.89 3.64 8.98
N ARG A 114 4.08 3.03 8.88
CA ARG A 114 5.04 2.94 10.00
C ARG A 114 5.49 4.31 10.49
N SER A 115 5.69 5.28 9.59
CA SER A 115 6.04 6.66 9.98
C SER A 115 4.95 7.39 10.78
N TYR A 116 3.70 6.95 10.65
CA TYR A 116 2.56 7.40 11.45
C TYR A 116 2.29 6.51 12.68
N GLY A 117 3.20 5.57 13.00
CA GLY A 117 3.06 4.66 14.13
C GLY A 117 2.09 3.50 13.89
N ILE A 118 1.65 3.28 12.66
CA ILE A 118 0.75 2.18 12.30
C ILE A 118 1.59 1.01 11.81
N TYR A 119 1.46 -0.11 12.51
CA TYR A 119 2.14 -1.36 12.21
C TYR A 119 1.12 -2.43 11.86
N GLY A 120 1.55 -3.35 10.99
CA GLY A 120 0.75 -4.53 10.67
C GLY A 120 0.88 -5.59 11.75
N VAL A 121 -0.24 -6.22 12.07
CA VAL A 121 -0.25 -7.48 12.80
C VAL A 121 -0.29 -8.58 11.76
N TYR A 122 0.70 -9.47 11.74
CA TYR A 122 0.55 -10.71 10.98
C TYR A 122 -0.21 -11.70 11.84
N PRO A 123 -1.18 -12.45 11.29
CA PRO A 123 -1.97 -13.42 12.07
C PRO A 123 -1.10 -14.46 12.78
N HIS A 124 0.10 -14.77 12.26
CA HIS A 124 1.03 -15.69 12.89
C HIS A 124 1.98 -15.06 13.93
N SER A 125 2.06 -13.73 14.00
CA SER A 125 3.04 -13.06 14.87
C SER A 125 2.54 -12.79 16.30
N LEU A 126 1.24 -13.01 16.59
CA LEU A 126 0.66 -12.77 17.92
C LEU A 126 -0.36 -13.83 18.39
N GLY A 127 -0.47 -14.99 17.73
CA GLY A 127 -1.29 -16.10 18.25
C GLY A 127 -2.81 -15.87 18.25
N GLU A 128 -3.33 -14.99 17.41
CA GLU A 128 -4.80 -14.84 17.27
C GLU A 128 -5.36 -15.96 16.37
N PRO A 129 -6.42 -16.67 16.80
CA PRO A 129 -7.01 -17.76 16.04
C PRO A 129 -7.74 -17.25 14.78
N LEU A 130 -7.77 -18.12 13.76
CA LEU A 130 -8.40 -17.92 12.45
C LEU A 130 -9.90 -17.62 12.53
#